data_AF-U5Q7K1-F1
#
_entry.id   AF-U5Q7K1-F1
#
_cell.length_a   1.000
_cell.length_b   1.000
_cell.length_c   1.000
_cell.angle_alpha   90.00
_cell.angle_beta   90.00
_cell.angle_gamma   90.00
#
_symmetry.space_group_name_H-M   'P 1'
#
loop_
_entity.id
_entity.type
_entity.pdbx_description
1 polymer ?
#
loop_
_entity_poly.entity_id
_entity_poly.type
_entity_poly.pdbx_seq_one_letter_code
_entity_poly.pdbx_strand_id
1 'polypeptide(L)' 'MKSEIVQAIKEKGLKSVEEVGEATGAGTICGGCIPDIEDILKDVNS' A
#
# COMPACT_ATOMS: atom_id res chain seq x y z
N MET A 1 5.85 1.41 -10.01
CA MET A 1 5.85 1.52 -8.53
C MET A 1 4.48 1.87 -7.94
N LYS A 2 3.90 3.08 -8.10
CA LYS A 2 2.56 3.36 -7.51
C LYS A 2 1.45 2.40 -8.00
N SER A 3 1.52 1.93 -9.25
CA SER A 3 0.50 1.04 -9.82
C SER A 3 0.42 -0.35 -9.18
N GLU A 4 1.55 -0.94 -8.77
CA GLU A 4 1.57 -2.29 -8.15
C GLU A 4 0.94 -2.27 -6.76
N ILE A 5 1.20 -1.20 -5.99
CA ILE A 5 0.59 -0.99 -4.67
C ILE A 5 -0.92 -0.81 -4.80
N VAL A 6 -1.38 0.04 -5.72
CA VAL A 6 -2.81 0.26 -5.98
C VAL A 6 -3.51 -1.03 -6.42
N GLN A 7 -2.88 -1.80 -7.32
CA GLN A 7 -3.42 -3.09 -7.75
C GLN A 7 -3.49 -4.08 -6.59
N ALA A 8 -2.42 -4.24 -5.81
CA ALA A 8 -2.41 -5.14 -4.66
C ALA A 8 -3.50 -4.77 -3.65
N ILE A 9 -3.68 -3.49 -3.35
CA ILE A 9 -4.73 -2.99 -2.45
C ILE A 9 -6.12 -3.36 -2.98
N LYS A 10 -6.39 -3.15 -4.28
CA LYS A 10 -7.71 -3.43 -4.87
C LYS A 10 -7.99 -4.93 -5.04
N GLU A 11 -7.01 -5.70 -5.51
CA GLU A 11 -7.17 -7.14 -5.79
C GLU A 11 -7.24 -7.96 -4.50
N LYS A 12 -6.44 -7.59 -3.49
CA LYS A 12 -6.38 -8.31 -2.21
C LYS A 12 -7.25 -7.66 -1.12
N GLY A 13 -7.82 -6.49 -1.37
CA GLY A 13 -8.65 -5.76 -0.41
C GLY A 13 -7.88 -5.28 0.82
N LEU A 14 -6.63 -4.87 0.64
CA LEU A 14 -5.73 -4.48 1.74
C LEU A 14 -6.21 -3.17 2.39
N LYS A 15 -6.13 -3.08 3.71
CA LYS A 15 -6.64 -1.92 4.47
C LYS A 15 -5.60 -1.25 5.35
N SER A 16 -4.40 -1.80 5.42
CA SER A 16 -3.32 -1.29 6.25
C SER A 16 -1.99 -1.27 5.50
N VAL A 17 -1.09 -0.39 5.93
CA VAL A 17 0.26 -0.29 5.37
C VAL A 17 1.05 -1.59 5.59
N GLU A 18 0.84 -2.26 6.72
CA GLU A 18 1.42 -3.57 7.01
C GLU A 18 1.01 -4.60 5.98
N GLU A 19 -0.30 -4.75 5.71
CA GLU A 19 -0.78 -5.69 4.69
C GLU A 19 -0.23 -5.37 3.30
N VAL A 20 -0.12 -4.08 2.95
CA VAL A 20 0.51 -3.63 1.70
C VAL A 20 1.98 -3.99 1.66
N GLY A 21 2.70 -3.81 2.77
CA GLY A 21 4.11 -4.15 2.88
C GLY A 21 4.37 -5.64 2.82
N GLU A 22 3.52 -6.46 3.42
CA GLU A 22 3.58 -7.92 3.29
C GLU A 22 3.25 -8.39 1.86
N ALA A 23 2.30 -7.73 1.20
CA ALA A 23 1.87 -8.11 -0.14
C ALA A 23 2.83 -7.64 -1.25
N THR A 24 3.54 -6.53 -1.06
CA THR A 24 4.32 -5.85 -2.11
C THR A 24 5.78 -5.58 -1.73
N GLY A 25 6.16 -5.76 -0.47
CA GLY A 25 7.47 -5.36 0.07
C GLY A 25 7.61 -3.85 0.32
N ALA A 26 6.65 -3.01 -0.08
CA ALA A 26 6.72 -1.57 0.08
C ALA A 26 6.62 -1.14 1.56
N GLY A 27 7.37 -0.12 1.97
CA GLY A 27 7.35 0.39 3.35
C GLY A 27 8.12 -0.45 4.37
N THR A 28 8.65 -1.63 3.99
CA THR A 28 9.32 -2.56 4.91
C THR A 28 10.81 -2.27 5.17
N ILE A 29 11.49 -1.53 4.29
CA ILE A 29 12.95 -1.33 4.34
C ILE A 29 13.33 -0.01 5.02
N CYS A 30 12.90 1.12 4.45
CA CYS A 30 13.23 2.46 4.94
C CYS A 30 12.02 3.25 5.43
N GLY A 31 10.80 2.75 5.19
CA GLY A 31 9.55 3.43 5.52
C GLY A 31 9.25 4.70 4.71
N GLY A 32 10.12 5.10 3.78
CA GLY A 32 9.97 6.38 3.05
C GLY A 32 8.71 6.49 2.19
N CYS A 33 8.12 5.36 1.79
CA CYS A 33 6.88 5.30 1.02
C CYS A 33 5.63 5.00 1.88
N ILE A 34 5.74 4.90 3.21
CA ILE A 34 4.58 4.71 4.10
C ILE A 34 3.53 5.82 3.91
N PRO A 35 3.89 7.12 3.88
CA PRO A 35 2.90 8.18 3.70
C PRO A 35 2.16 8.08 2.36
N ASP A 36 2.87 7.75 1.28
CA ASP A 36 2.27 7.51 -0.03
C ASP A 36 1.29 6.32 0.00
N ILE A 37 1.63 5.24 0.72
CA ILE A 37 0.76 4.06 0.86
C ILE A 37 -0.50 4.41 1.64
N GLU A 38 -0.39 5.19 2.72
CA GLU A 38 -1.54 5.65 3.50
C GLU A 38 -2.50 6.51 2.66
N ASP A 39 -1.97 7.46 1.88
CA ASP A 39 -2.77 8.26 0.97
C ASP A 39 -3.49 7.40 -0.08
N ILE A 40 -2.79 6.41 -0.67
CA ILE A 40 -3.39 5.48 -1.62
C ILE A 40 -4.47 4.62 -0.95
N LEU A 41 -4.21 4.08 0.25
CA LEU A 41 -5.19 3.29 1.00
C LEU A 41 -6.45 4.09 1.28
N LYS A 42 -6.30 5.38 1.60
CA LYS A 42 -7.41 6.29 1.86
C LYS A 42 -8.18 6.59 0.58
N ASP A 43 -7.51 6.87 -0.53
CA ASP A 43 -8.13 7.13 -1.83
C ASP A 43 -8.89 5.90 -2.37
N VAL A 44 -8.31 4.70 -2.22
CA VAL A 44 -8.87 3.45 -2.72
C VAL A 44 -10.02 2.93 -1.86
N ASN A 45 -9.98 3.12 -0.54
CA ASN A 45 -11.03 2.69 0.39
C ASN A 45 -12.07 3.79 0.72
N SER A 46 -12.02 4.94 0.03
CA SER A 46 -12.99 6.03 0.21
C SER A 46 -14.31 5.80 -0.51
#